data_AF-A0A2V9FU89-F1
#
_entry.id   AF-A0A2V9FU89-F1
#
_cell.length_a   1.000
_cell.length_b   1.000
_cell.length_c   1.000
_cell.angle_alpha   90.00
_cell.angle_beta   90.00
_cell.angle_gamma   90.00
#
_symmetry.space_group_name_H-M   'P 1'
#
loop_
_entity.id
_entity.type
_entity.pdbx_description
1 polymer ?
#
loop_
_entity_poly.entity_id
_entity_poly.type
_entity_poly.pdbx_seq_one_letter_code
_entity_poly.pdbx_strand_id
1 'polypeptide(L)'
;MAINAGNSFRTRDKLNVGAQTFDIHRLELLEKQGVADLAKLPFSLRILLENLLRCEDGRFVHAEDIRALANWRPGAPEKEIAFMPARVLLQDFTGVPAIVDLATMREAVQRMGGNPKRINPLFPAELVIDHSVQVDNFGNVNAFGLNAELEFQRNVERYAFLRWGQTAFQNFKVVPPDTGICHQVNLEYLARVVCAMPYGNRFEAYPDSVVGTDSHTTMVNALGVFGWGVGGIEAEAAMLGQPSSMLIPEVVGFRLHGRLSDGATATDLVLTVTEMLRKKGVVGKFVEFYGSGLSTLSVPDRATIANMSPEYGATMGFFPVDAETLAYLQFTARSAEQIALVEAYCKEQMLFRTDQTPPPLFNDALELDLGTVEPTVAGPKRPQDRVALRQAKASFAKVLEGTPAKHVAVRNNGDSFDLSSGAVVIAAITSCTNTSNPSLMLGAGLLAKKAVERGLHVKPWVKTSLAPGSKVVTDYLLAARLTPYLEKLNFHLVGYGCTTCIGNSGPLPDAIGAAIKDNNLIAVAVLSGNRNFEGRIHPLVRANYLASPPLVVAYALAGRMDLDLTSEPLGNDSAGKPVYLKDIWPTPQEIEATVRSSVSTAQYSKQYG
;
A
#
# COMPACT_ATOMS: atom_id res chain seq x y z
N MET A 1 2.28 30.38 -9.80
CA MET A 1 1.69 31.59 -9.19
C MET A 1 1.79 31.41 -7.69
N ALA A 2 2.49 32.29 -6.99
CA ALA A 2 2.45 32.34 -5.55
C ALA A 2 0.99 32.64 -5.14
N ILE A 3 0.35 31.73 -4.41
CA ILE A 3 -0.86 32.08 -3.65
C ILE A 3 -0.42 33.27 -2.79
N ASN A 4 -1.14 34.39 -2.84
CA ASN A 4 -0.82 35.56 -2.04
C ASN A 4 -1.18 35.23 -0.59
N ALA A 5 -0.35 34.41 0.05
CA ALA A 5 -0.66 33.80 1.32
C ALA A 5 -0.62 34.87 2.41
N GLY A 6 -1.69 34.91 3.20
CA GLY A 6 -1.69 35.58 4.50
C GLY A 6 -0.52 35.10 5.35
N ASN A 7 -0.13 35.94 6.31
CA ASN A 7 0.88 35.61 7.29
C ASN A 7 0.49 36.21 8.63
N SER A 8 -0.77 35.98 9.03
CA SER A 8 -1.39 36.62 10.21
C SER A 8 -0.63 36.34 11.51
N PHE A 9 0.06 35.21 11.57
CA PHE A 9 0.89 34.78 12.71
C PHE A 9 2.38 35.05 12.52
N ARG A 10 2.80 35.71 11.42
CA ARG A 10 4.20 36.03 11.13
C ARG A 10 5.12 34.81 11.22
N THR A 11 4.67 33.64 10.75
CA THR A 11 5.39 32.37 10.84
C THR A 11 6.38 32.15 9.71
N ARG A 12 6.28 32.93 8.61
CA ARG A 12 7.20 32.82 7.48
C ARG A 12 8.64 33.18 7.89
N ASP A 13 9.56 32.25 7.68
CA ASP A 13 10.99 32.41 7.98
C ASP A 13 11.84 31.53 7.05
N LYS A 14 13.16 31.55 7.22
CA LYS A 14 14.13 30.84 6.37
C LYS A 14 14.66 29.59 7.05
N LEU A 15 14.86 28.54 6.28
CA LEU A 15 15.59 27.33 6.66
C LEU A 15 16.80 27.17 5.73
N ASN A 16 18.00 27.10 6.29
CA ASN A 16 19.22 26.84 5.52
C ASN A 16 19.56 25.35 5.59
N VAL A 17 19.72 24.71 4.43
CA VAL A 17 20.12 23.30 4.32
C VAL A 17 21.25 23.22 3.30
N GLY A 18 22.47 22.94 3.76
CA GLY A 18 23.66 23.01 2.92
C GLY A 18 23.82 24.40 2.29
N ALA A 19 23.90 24.45 0.96
CA ALA A 19 24.04 25.69 0.19
C ALA A 19 22.70 26.32 -0.22
N GLN A 20 21.56 25.68 0.08
CA GLN A 20 20.24 26.16 -0.31
C GLN A 20 19.51 26.82 0.87
N THR A 21 18.73 27.86 0.57
CA THR A 21 17.82 28.49 1.54
C THR A 21 16.39 28.30 1.07
N PHE A 22 15.56 27.77 1.96
CA PHE A 22 14.13 27.55 1.75
C PHE A 22 13.33 28.54 2.59
N ASP A 23 12.23 29.04 2.03
CA ASP A 23 11.20 29.74 2.80
C ASP A 23 10.27 28.67 3.42
N ILE A 24 9.93 28.82 4.71
CA ILE A 24 9.09 27.89 5.46
C ILE A 24 8.12 28.66 6.38
N HIS A 25 7.02 28.03 6.79
CA HIS A 25 6.19 28.51 7.90
C HIS A 25 6.61 27.81 9.19
N ARG A 26 7.43 28.44 10.04
CA ARG A 26 7.96 27.86 11.28
C ARG A 26 6.85 27.70 12.33
N LEU A 27 6.53 26.45 12.68
CA LEU A 27 5.49 26.14 13.66
C LEU A 27 5.84 26.67 15.07
N GLU A 28 7.11 26.60 15.48
CA GLU A 28 7.61 27.07 16.79
C GLU A 28 7.23 28.55 17.08
N LEU A 29 7.04 29.36 16.04
CA LEU A 29 6.60 30.75 16.21
C LEU A 29 5.17 30.88 16.75
N LEU A 30 4.30 29.89 16.53
CA LEU A 30 2.98 29.82 17.17
C LEU A 30 3.10 29.53 18.68
N GLU A 31 4.02 28.65 19.07
CA GLU A 31 4.28 28.32 20.48
C GLU A 31 4.87 29.52 21.22
N LYS A 32 5.85 30.22 20.62
CA LYS A 32 6.42 31.47 21.16
C LYS A 32 5.38 32.59 21.33
N GLN A 33 4.32 32.59 20.51
CA GLN A 33 3.20 33.53 20.61
C GLN A 33 2.11 33.06 21.59
N GLY A 34 2.24 31.87 22.19
CA GLY A 34 1.21 31.28 23.07
C GLY A 34 -0.05 30.84 22.34
N VAL A 35 0.03 30.59 21.02
CA VAL A 35 -1.11 30.20 20.17
C VAL A 35 -1.28 28.68 20.08
N ALA A 36 -0.20 27.92 20.24
CA ALA A 36 -0.17 26.46 20.14
C ALA A 36 0.69 25.83 21.22
N ASP A 37 0.36 24.60 21.62
CA ASP A 37 1.26 23.69 22.36
C ASP A 37 1.56 22.51 21.41
N LEU A 38 2.64 22.65 20.66
CA LEU A 38 2.96 21.73 19.57
C LEU A 38 3.27 20.33 20.08
N ALA A 39 3.90 20.22 21.26
CA ALA A 39 4.23 18.93 21.88
C ALA A 39 2.98 18.07 22.13
N LYS A 40 1.83 18.71 22.44
CA LYS A 40 0.55 18.02 22.68
C LYS A 40 -0.21 17.68 21.39
N LEU A 41 0.06 18.34 20.27
CA LEU A 41 -0.63 18.04 19.01
C LEU A 41 -0.08 16.75 18.38
N PRO A 42 -0.94 15.84 17.89
CA PRO A 42 -0.53 14.73 17.02
C PRO A 42 0.28 15.21 15.83
N PHE A 43 1.25 14.40 15.38
CA PHE A 43 2.11 14.76 14.24
C PHE A 43 1.30 15.02 12.96
N SER A 44 0.27 14.21 12.75
CA SER A 44 -0.72 14.39 11.68
C SER A 44 -1.39 15.77 11.70
N LEU A 45 -1.76 16.27 12.88
CA LEU A 45 -2.36 17.60 13.02
C LEU A 45 -1.33 18.74 12.90
N ARG A 46 -0.06 18.51 13.25
CA ARG A 46 1.02 19.48 13.01
C ARG A 46 1.25 19.71 11.50
N ILE A 47 1.17 18.66 10.69
CA ILE A 47 1.24 18.77 9.22
C ILE A 47 0.04 19.55 8.68
N LEU A 48 -1.16 19.28 9.20
CA LEU A 48 -2.36 20.02 8.81
C LEU A 48 -2.28 21.49 9.23
N LEU A 49 -1.66 21.78 10.38
CA LEU A 49 -1.42 23.15 10.86
C LEU A 49 -0.45 23.91 9.95
N GLU A 50 0.63 23.27 9.52
CA GLU A 50 1.53 23.82 8.49
C GLU A 50 0.75 24.14 7.21
N ASN A 51 -0.11 23.23 6.78
CA ASN A 51 -0.90 23.40 5.57
C ASN A 51 -1.79 24.65 5.64
N LEU A 52 -2.51 24.83 6.76
CA LEU A 52 -3.35 26.02 6.97
C LEU A 52 -2.51 27.30 7.02
N LEU A 53 -1.34 27.30 7.66
CA LEU A 53 -0.47 28.47 7.70
C LEU A 53 0.02 28.89 6.30
N ARG A 54 0.46 27.92 5.49
CA ARG A 54 0.96 28.17 4.14
C ARG A 54 -0.15 28.54 3.16
N CYS A 55 -1.36 28.03 3.37
CA CYS A 55 -2.51 28.25 2.49
C CYS A 55 -3.47 29.34 2.99
N GLU A 56 -3.13 30.09 4.04
CA GLU A 56 -3.92 31.25 4.50
C GLU A 56 -4.14 32.21 3.33
N ASP A 57 -5.39 32.52 2.99
CA ASP A 57 -5.70 33.41 1.84
C ASP A 57 -6.88 34.35 2.12
N GLY A 58 -7.52 34.24 3.29
CA GLY A 58 -8.69 35.01 3.68
C GLY A 58 -9.95 34.68 2.85
N ARG A 59 -9.92 33.59 2.08
CA ARG A 59 -11.04 33.11 1.27
C ARG A 59 -11.43 31.69 1.66
N PHE A 60 -10.48 30.76 1.61
CA PHE A 60 -10.67 29.38 2.01
C PHE A 60 -10.10 29.12 3.39
N VAL A 61 -8.91 29.67 3.68
CA VAL A 61 -8.25 29.51 4.97
C VAL A 61 -8.13 30.86 5.65
N HIS A 62 -8.73 30.96 6.83
CA HIS A 62 -8.73 32.15 7.67
C HIS A 62 -7.85 31.95 8.91
N ALA A 63 -7.40 33.06 9.49
CA ALA A 63 -6.64 33.03 10.75
C ALA A 63 -7.37 32.28 11.88
N GLU A 64 -8.70 32.27 11.88
CA GLU A 64 -9.54 31.55 12.85
C GLU A 64 -9.43 30.03 12.72
N ASP A 65 -9.31 29.52 11.50
CA ASP A 65 -9.14 28.09 11.21
C ASP A 65 -7.79 27.61 11.75
N ILE A 66 -6.74 28.42 11.55
CA ILE A 66 -5.40 28.19 12.10
C ILE A 66 -5.45 28.18 13.65
N ARG A 67 -6.11 29.15 14.29
CA ARG A 67 -6.24 29.17 15.77
C ARG A 67 -6.99 27.96 16.29
N ALA A 68 -8.05 27.54 15.60
CA ALA A 68 -8.85 26.40 16.00
C ALA A 68 -8.03 25.11 16.01
N LEU A 69 -7.22 24.88 14.97
CA LEU A 69 -6.35 23.72 14.89
C LEU A 69 -5.13 23.82 15.84
N ALA A 70 -4.52 25.00 15.96
CA ALA A 70 -3.41 25.23 16.89
C ALA A 70 -3.79 24.98 18.35
N ASN A 71 -5.04 25.27 18.73
CA ASN A 71 -5.60 25.05 20.07
C ASN A 71 -6.46 23.77 20.15
N TRP A 72 -6.26 22.84 19.22
CA TRP A 72 -6.99 21.58 19.24
C TRP A 72 -6.61 20.75 20.47
N ARG A 73 -7.60 20.05 21.02
CA ARG A 73 -7.46 19.09 22.12
C ARG A 73 -8.50 17.98 21.97
N PRO A 74 -8.31 16.80 22.58
CA PRO A 74 -9.33 15.77 22.65
C PRO A 74 -10.69 16.33 23.10
N GLY A 75 -11.75 16.03 22.36
CA GLY A 75 -13.10 16.56 22.63
C GLY A 75 -13.32 18.03 22.24
N ALA A 76 -12.41 18.64 21.47
CA ALA A 76 -12.64 19.96 20.90
C ALA A 76 -13.91 19.97 20.00
N PRO A 77 -14.65 21.08 19.93
CA PRO A 77 -15.80 21.20 19.04
C PRO A 77 -15.43 20.95 17.59
N GLU A 78 -16.37 20.37 16.84
CA GLU A 78 -16.23 20.22 15.39
C GLU A 78 -16.01 21.58 14.73
N LYS A 79 -15.00 21.65 13.87
CA LYS A 79 -14.65 22.83 13.09
C LYS A 79 -14.25 22.36 11.71
N GLU A 80 -14.90 22.92 10.70
CA GLU A 80 -14.53 22.74 9.30
C GLU A 80 -13.30 23.59 8.97
N ILE A 81 -12.40 23.02 8.18
CA ILE A 81 -11.17 23.62 7.67
C ILE A 81 -10.96 23.23 6.20
N ALA A 82 -10.17 24.02 5.48
CA ALA A 82 -9.82 23.78 4.09
C ALA A 82 -8.40 23.22 3.99
N PHE A 83 -8.25 22.01 3.43
CA PHE A 83 -6.96 21.35 3.22
C PHE A 83 -6.56 21.37 1.73
N MET A 84 -5.33 21.82 1.45
CA MET A 84 -4.77 21.82 0.09
C MET A 84 -3.61 20.82 -0.03
N PRO A 85 -3.77 19.69 -0.75
CA PRO A 85 -2.69 18.72 -0.90
C PRO A 85 -1.51 19.28 -1.70
N ALA A 86 -0.31 18.76 -1.44
CA ALA A 86 0.90 19.13 -2.19
C ALA A 86 0.92 18.56 -3.62
N ARG A 87 0.22 17.44 -3.84
CA ARG A 87 0.14 16.72 -5.12
C ARG A 87 -1.07 15.78 -5.18
N VAL A 88 -1.33 15.25 -6.37
CA VAL A 88 -2.39 14.27 -6.63
C VAL A 88 -1.80 12.99 -7.24
N LEU A 89 -2.22 11.83 -6.75
CA LEU A 89 -1.87 10.51 -7.31
C LEU A 89 -3.08 9.89 -8.01
N LEU A 90 -2.88 9.34 -9.21
CA LEU A 90 -3.91 8.64 -9.97
C LEU A 90 -3.43 7.26 -10.40
N GLN A 91 -4.39 6.39 -10.66
CA GLN A 91 -4.20 5.15 -11.41
C GLN A 91 -5.07 5.17 -12.68
N ASP A 92 -4.90 4.23 -13.61
CA ASP A 92 -5.51 4.33 -14.93
C ASP A 92 -7.04 4.09 -15.00
N PHE A 93 -7.64 3.37 -14.04
CA PHE A 93 -9.08 3.17 -13.97
C PHE A 93 -9.84 4.44 -13.58
N THR A 94 -9.32 5.21 -12.63
CA THR A 94 -9.93 6.49 -12.18
C THR A 94 -9.31 7.70 -12.86
N GLY A 95 -8.09 7.57 -13.36
CA GLY A 95 -7.39 8.62 -14.07
C GLY A 95 -7.91 8.86 -15.48
N VAL A 96 -8.33 7.82 -16.22
CA VAL A 96 -8.99 8.00 -17.51
C VAL A 96 -10.22 8.92 -17.39
N PRO A 97 -11.23 8.63 -16.54
CA PRO A 97 -12.37 9.53 -16.38
C PRO A 97 -11.95 10.92 -15.88
N ALA A 98 -11.00 11.04 -14.96
CA ALA A 98 -10.53 12.36 -14.50
C ALA A 98 -9.93 13.23 -15.62
N ILE A 99 -9.18 12.62 -16.56
CA ILE A 99 -8.64 13.34 -17.73
C ILE A 99 -9.74 13.66 -18.75
N VAL A 100 -10.76 12.81 -18.89
CA VAL A 100 -11.97 13.12 -19.67
C VAL A 100 -12.66 14.34 -19.08
N ASP A 101 -12.86 14.38 -17.77
CA ASP A 101 -13.54 15.49 -17.09
C ASP A 101 -12.78 16.81 -17.26
N LEU A 102 -11.44 16.81 -17.10
CA LEU A 102 -10.61 17.98 -17.41
C LEU A 102 -10.72 18.43 -18.88
N ALA A 103 -10.80 17.49 -19.82
CA ALA A 103 -10.98 17.80 -21.25
C ALA A 103 -12.35 18.44 -21.51
N THR A 104 -13.41 17.89 -20.93
CA THR A 104 -14.78 18.42 -21.04
C THR A 104 -14.91 19.77 -20.35
N MET A 105 -14.24 20.00 -19.22
CA MET A 105 -14.17 21.30 -18.56
C MET A 105 -13.49 22.37 -19.44
N ARG A 106 -12.42 22.01 -20.18
CA ARG A 106 -11.80 22.92 -21.17
C ARG A 106 -12.80 23.34 -22.22
N GLU A 107 -13.54 22.37 -22.77
CA GLU A 107 -14.57 22.65 -23.77
C GLU A 107 -15.68 23.55 -23.22
N ALA A 108 -16.17 23.26 -22.00
CA ALA A 108 -17.19 24.07 -21.35
C ALA A 108 -16.73 25.52 -21.11
N VAL A 109 -15.51 25.73 -20.60
CA VAL A 109 -14.93 27.06 -20.41
C VAL A 109 -14.81 27.81 -21.73
N GLN A 110 -14.42 27.12 -22.82
CA GLN A 110 -14.33 27.73 -24.14
C GLN A 110 -15.71 28.14 -24.67
N ARG A 111 -16.75 27.30 -24.52
CA ARG A 111 -18.13 27.64 -24.92
C ARG A 111 -18.67 28.86 -24.16
N MET A 112 -18.21 29.08 -22.92
CA MET A 112 -18.54 30.26 -22.10
C MET A 112 -17.69 31.51 -22.43
N GLY A 113 -16.81 31.44 -23.44
CA GLY A 113 -15.92 32.55 -23.82
C GLY A 113 -14.69 32.72 -22.90
N GLY A 114 -14.42 31.76 -22.02
CA GLY A 114 -13.25 31.75 -21.14
C GLY A 114 -12.01 31.14 -21.78
N ASN A 115 -10.86 31.26 -21.12
CA ASN A 115 -9.61 30.64 -21.56
C ASN A 115 -9.53 29.17 -21.07
N PRO A 116 -9.59 28.17 -21.97
CA PRO A 116 -9.56 26.76 -21.59
C PRO A 116 -8.22 26.36 -20.94
N LYS A 117 -7.12 27.07 -21.22
CA LYS A 117 -5.82 26.77 -20.62
C LYS A 117 -5.79 27.00 -19.09
N ARG A 118 -6.80 27.65 -18.52
CA ARG A 118 -6.96 27.76 -17.06
C ARG A 118 -7.36 26.43 -16.41
N ILE A 119 -7.95 25.51 -17.17
CA ILE A 119 -8.20 24.15 -16.71
C ILE A 119 -6.91 23.35 -16.90
N ASN A 120 -6.11 23.35 -15.84
CA ASN A 120 -4.83 22.67 -15.77
C ASN A 120 -4.47 22.36 -14.31
N PRO A 121 -3.86 21.20 -14.02
CA PRO A 121 -3.29 20.93 -12.70
C PRO A 121 -2.34 22.04 -12.23
N LEU A 122 -2.61 22.62 -11.07
CA LEU A 122 -1.78 23.66 -10.44
C LEU A 122 -0.58 23.08 -9.70
N PHE A 123 -0.73 21.84 -9.21
CA PHE A 123 0.28 21.07 -8.51
C PHE A 123 0.59 19.77 -9.26
N PRO A 124 1.69 19.07 -8.94
CA PRO A 124 2.00 17.80 -9.56
C PRO A 124 0.84 16.80 -9.48
N ALA A 125 0.48 16.23 -10.62
CA ALA A 125 -0.49 15.16 -10.75
C ALA A 125 0.18 13.98 -11.45
N GLU A 126 0.31 12.85 -10.75
CA GLU A 126 1.04 11.68 -11.21
C GLU A 126 0.10 10.50 -11.40
N LEU A 127 0.01 9.97 -12.60
CA LEU A 127 -0.79 8.78 -12.91
C LEU A 127 0.11 7.58 -13.14
N VAL A 128 -0.20 6.44 -12.52
CA VAL A 128 0.49 5.16 -12.76
C VAL A 128 -0.47 4.19 -13.44
N ILE A 129 -0.06 3.57 -14.55
CA ILE A 129 -0.87 2.56 -15.25
C ILE A 129 -0.57 1.18 -14.65
N ASP A 130 -1.52 0.63 -13.88
CA ASP A 130 -1.33 -0.60 -13.11
C ASP A 130 -2.61 -1.45 -12.94
N HIS A 131 -3.78 -0.95 -13.33
CA HIS A 131 -5.09 -1.63 -13.21
C HIS A 131 -5.52 -2.35 -14.51
N SER A 132 -4.72 -2.29 -15.56
CA SER A 132 -5.09 -2.82 -16.89
C SER A 132 -4.60 -4.25 -17.16
N VAL A 133 -3.44 -4.64 -16.61
CA VAL A 133 -2.91 -6.01 -16.77
C VAL A 133 -3.79 -7.05 -16.08
N GLN A 134 -3.99 -8.19 -16.74
CA GLN A 134 -4.73 -9.34 -16.22
C GLN A 134 -3.89 -10.61 -16.27
N VAL A 135 -4.16 -11.56 -15.38
CA VAL A 135 -3.46 -12.85 -15.34
C VAL A 135 -4.11 -13.83 -16.32
N ASP A 136 -4.10 -13.51 -17.62
CA ASP A 136 -4.61 -14.38 -18.69
C ASP A 136 -3.78 -15.67 -18.80
N ASN A 137 -2.46 -15.51 -18.79
CA ASN A 137 -1.47 -16.58 -18.83
C ASN A 137 -0.73 -16.67 -17.49
N PHE A 138 -0.42 -17.89 -17.06
CA PHE A 138 0.24 -18.18 -15.79
C PHE A 138 1.03 -19.49 -15.87
N GLY A 139 1.84 -19.77 -14.84
CA GLY A 139 2.54 -21.06 -14.70
C GLY A 139 3.57 -21.36 -15.80
N ASN A 140 4.01 -20.37 -16.57
CA ASN A 140 5.00 -20.54 -17.62
C ASN A 140 5.89 -19.30 -17.78
N VAL A 141 7.10 -19.48 -18.33
CA VAL A 141 8.12 -18.43 -18.49
C VAL A 141 7.68 -17.27 -19.40
N ASN A 142 6.75 -17.50 -20.33
CA ASN A 142 6.26 -16.49 -21.26
C ASN A 142 5.03 -15.72 -20.74
N ALA A 143 4.53 -16.06 -19.54
CA ALA A 143 3.28 -15.51 -19.01
C ALA A 143 3.29 -13.98 -18.97
N PHE A 144 4.37 -13.37 -18.47
CA PHE A 144 4.53 -11.91 -18.46
C PHE A 144 4.37 -11.28 -19.85
N GLY A 145 5.14 -11.75 -20.83
CA GLY A 145 5.11 -11.18 -22.19
C GLY A 145 3.75 -11.34 -22.86
N LEU A 146 3.09 -12.49 -22.67
CA LEU A 146 1.75 -12.73 -23.22
C LEU A 146 0.68 -11.84 -22.57
N ASN A 147 0.76 -11.62 -21.25
CA ASN A 147 -0.19 -10.77 -20.54
C ASN A 147 0.01 -9.30 -20.90
N ALA A 148 1.25 -8.83 -21.03
CA ALA A 148 1.57 -7.47 -21.45
C ALA A 148 1.09 -7.18 -22.89
N GLU A 149 1.25 -8.14 -23.80
CA GLU A 149 0.73 -8.01 -25.17
C GLU A 149 -0.80 -7.91 -25.18
N LEU A 150 -1.50 -8.77 -24.44
CA LEU A 150 -2.96 -8.71 -24.31
C LEU A 150 -3.43 -7.41 -23.64
N GLU A 151 -2.73 -6.94 -22.61
CA GLU A 151 -3.01 -5.67 -21.96
C GLU A 151 -2.93 -4.52 -22.98
N PHE A 152 -1.85 -4.44 -23.75
CA PHE A 152 -1.67 -3.39 -24.75
C PHE A 152 -2.76 -3.45 -25.81
N GLN A 153 -3.03 -4.62 -26.39
CA GLN A 153 -4.06 -4.81 -27.41
C GLN A 153 -5.45 -4.38 -26.93
N ARG A 154 -5.81 -4.68 -25.68
CA ARG A 154 -7.10 -4.33 -25.09
C ARG A 154 -7.24 -2.84 -24.73
N ASN A 155 -6.12 -2.14 -24.50
CA ASN A 155 -6.12 -0.79 -23.92
C ASN A 155 -5.46 0.29 -24.78
N VAL A 156 -5.19 0.02 -26.08
CA VAL A 156 -4.54 0.97 -27.00
C VAL A 156 -5.16 2.37 -26.94
N GLU A 157 -6.49 2.46 -27.00
CA GLU A 157 -7.21 3.74 -26.98
C GLU A 157 -7.02 4.50 -25.66
N ARG A 158 -7.15 3.79 -24.52
CA ARG A 158 -6.95 4.37 -23.18
C ARG A 158 -5.51 4.88 -23.03
N TYR A 159 -4.52 4.15 -23.52
CA TYR A 159 -3.12 4.55 -23.43
C TYR A 159 -2.78 5.72 -24.36
N ALA A 160 -3.33 5.74 -25.56
CA ALA A 160 -3.22 6.89 -26.46
C ALA A 160 -3.85 8.14 -25.83
N PHE A 161 -5.00 7.99 -25.17
CA PHE A 161 -5.70 9.07 -24.47
C PHE A 161 -4.89 9.61 -23.27
N LEU A 162 -4.35 8.74 -22.41
CA LEU A 162 -3.50 9.17 -21.29
C LEU A 162 -2.20 9.83 -21.76
N ARG A 163 -1.60 9.32 -22.84
CA ARG A 163 -0.43 9.94 -23.47
C ARG A 163 -0.74 11.33 -24.03
N TRP A 164 -1.91 11.53 -24.62
CA TRP A 164 -2.40 12.85 -25.00
C TRP A 164 -2.59 13.74 -23.76
N GLY A 165 -3.16 13.22 -22.66
CA GLY A 165 -3.30 13.96 -21.42
C GLY A 165 -1.97 14.52 -20.92
N GLN A 166 -0.91 13.71 -20.94
CA GLN A 166 0.44 14.13 -20.55
C GLN A 166 0.99 15.30 -21.37
N THR A 167 0.64 15.41 -22.66
CA THR A 167 1.08 16.53 -23.51
C THR A 167 0.15 17.72 -23.43
N ALA A 168 -1.14 17.49 -23.12
CA ALA A 168 -2.18 18.52 -23.08
C ALA A 168 -2.22 19.29 -21.75
N PHE A 169 -1.78 18.70 -20.64
CA PHE A 169 -1.83 19.29 -19.30
C PHE A 169 -0.43 19.45 -18.71
N GLN A 170 -0.11 20.66 -18.21
CA GLN A 170 1.12 20.91 -17.45
C GLN A 170 1.01 20.25 -16.07
N ASN A 171 2.16 19.92 -15.46
CA ASN A 171 2.26 19.24 -14.17
C ASN A 171 1.63 17.85 -14.12
N PHE A 172 1.20 17.29 -15.26
CA PHE A 172 0.66 15.94 -15.34
C PHE A 172 1.72 14.99 -15.89
N LYS A 173 2.02 13.93 -15.13
CA LYS A 173 3.00 12.90 -15.50
C LYS A 173 2.35 11.53 -15.47
N VAL A 174 2.60 10.73 -16.50
CA VAL A 174 2.14 9.34 -16.63
C VAL A 174 3.34 8.42 -16.50
N VAL A 175 3.29 7.52 -15.53
CA VAL A 175 4.18 6.37 -15.41
C VAL A 175 3.59 5.26 -16.31
N PRO A 176 4.35 4.77 -17.29
CA PRO A 176 3.85 3.82 -18.29
C PRO A 176 3.55 2.44 -17.69
N PRO A 177 2.82 1.57 -18.42
CA PRO A 177 2.57 0.19 -18.02
C PRO A 177 3.87 -0.58 -17.76
N ASP A 178 3.75 -1.75 -17.12
CA ASP A 178 4.87 -2.63 -16.77
C ASP A 178 5.93 -2.02 -15.85
N THR A 179 5.67 -0.86 -15.22
CA THR A 179 6.63 -0.22 -14.29
C THR A 179 6.43 -0.71 -12.86
N GLY A 180 5.17 -0.82 -12.42
CA GLY A 180 4.82 -1.15 -11.04
C GLY A 180 3.42 -0.68 -10.66
N ILE A 181 3.05 -0.92 -9.39
CA ILE A 181 1.77 -0.54 -8.80
C ILE A 181 1.90 0.86 -8.18
N CYS A 182 0.88 1.70 -8.36
CA CYS A 182 0.85 3.11 -7.99
C CYS A 182 1.42 3.40 -6.59
N HIS A 183 1.00 2.65 -5.57
CA HIS A 183 1.44 2.89 -4.19
C HIS A 183 2.88 2.46 -3.91
N GLN A 184 3.36 1.40 -4.56
CA GLN A 184 4.75 0.97 -4.42
C GLN A 184 5.68 1.92 -5.18
N VAL A 185 5.32 2.34 -6.40
CA VAL A 185 6.04 3.40 -7.14
C VAL A 185 6.00 4.72 -6.37
N ASN A 186 4.89 5.04 -5.68
CA ASN A 186 4.82 6.22 -4.83
C ASN A 186 5.81 6.13 -3.66
N LEU A 187 5.84 5.00 -2.94
CA LEU A 187 6.76 4.78 -1.82
C LEU A 187 8.22 4.78 -2.27
N GLU A 188 8.55 4.13 -3.38
CA GLU A 188 9.92 3.92 -3.87
C GLU A 188 10.46 5.07 -4.72
N TYR A 189 9.59 5.93 -5.28
CA TYR A 189 10.03 6.99 -6.18
C TYR A 189 9.30 8.33 -6.01
N LEU A 190 7.96 8.37 -6.11
CA LEU A 190 7.24 9.65 -6.23
C LEU A 190 7.13 10.44 -4.93
N ALA A 191 7.13 9.79 -3.76
CA ALA A 191 7.01 10.48 -2.47
C ALA A 191 8.24 11.35 -2.19
N ARG A 192 8.00 12.61 -1.77
CA ARG A 192 9.06 13.58 -1.44
C ARG A 192 9.34 13.65 0.06
N VAL A 193 8.35 13.31 0.91
CA VAL A 193 8.35 13.54 2.36
C VAL A 193 8.34 15.04 2.73
N VAL A 194 9.25 15.83 2.16
CA VAL A 194 9.23 17.30 2.19
C VAL A 194 9.34 17.81 0.76
N CYS A 195 8.34 18.55 0.30
CA CYS A 195 8.34 19.22 -0.99
C CYS A 195 9.23 20.46 -0.95
N ALA A 196 9.85 20.79 -2.09
CA ALA A 196 10.50 22.07 -2.33
C ALA A 196 9.98 22.63 -3.66
N MET A 197 9.11 23.63 -3.60
CA MET A 197 8.49 24.21 -4.80
C MET A 197 9.01 25.62 -5.08
N PRO A 198 9.17 26.02 -6.36
CA PRO A 198 9.58 27.37 -6.70
C PRO A 198 8.60 28.44 -6.18
N TYR A 199 9.12 29.42 -5.44
CA TYR A 199 8.40 30.58 -4.93
C TYR A 199 9.21 31.86 -5.21
N GLY A 200 8.82 32.60 -6.26
CA GLY A 200 9.59 33.74 -6.74
C GLY A 200 10.99 33.32 -7.20
N ASN A 201 12.04 33.87 -6.57
CA ASN A 201 13.45 33.52 -6.82
C ASN A 201 14.01 32.50 -5.83
N ARG A 202 13.17 31.90 -4.98
CA ARG A 202 13.54 30.95 -3.92
C ARG A 202 12.69 29.68 -4.02
N PHE A 203 12.91 28.73 -3.12
CA PHE A 203 12.05 27.57 -2.94
C PHE A 203 11.30 27.67 -1.62
N GLU A 204 10.01 27.32 -1.60
CA GLU A 204 9.24 27.12 -0.38
C GLU A 204 9.25 25.63 -0.04
N ALA A 205 9.62 25.29 1.20
CA ALA A 205 9.65 23.91 1.69
C ALA A 205 8.50 23.63 2.65
N TYR A 206 7.85 22.48 2.47
CA TYR A 206 6.67 22.08 3.25
C TYR A 206 6.46 20.55 3.20
N PRO A 207 5.69 19.95 4.13
CA PRO A 207 5.46 18.51 4.14
C PRO A 207 4.80 18.03 2.85
N ASP A 208 5.28 16.90 2.33
CA ASP A 208 4.58 16.21 1.24
C ASP A 208 3.20 15.75 1.76
N SER A 209 2.19 16.03 0.95
CA SER A 209 0.83 15.59 1.21
C SER A 209 0.12 15.25 -0.10
N VAL A 210 -0.68 14.21 -0.09
CA VAL A 210 -1.25 13.65 -1.33
C VAL A 210 -2.67 13.15 -1.12
N VAL A 211 -3.57 13.57 -2.01
CA VAL A 211 -4.83 12.87 -2.22
C VAL A 211 -4.67 11.98 -3.46
N GLY A 212 -5.20 10.76 -3.41
CA GLY A 212 -5.13 9.86 -4.54
C GLY A 212 -6.49 9.31 -4.94
N THR A 213 -6.70 9.04 -6.22
CA THR A 213 -7.93 8.42 -6.73
C THR A 213 -7.95 6.89 -6.54
N ASP A 214 -7.38 6.45 -5.41
CA ASP A 214 -7.34 5.06 -4.96
C ASP A 214 -7.35 5.05 -3.42
N SER A 215 -8.16 4.17 -2.82
CA SER A 215 -8.33 4.13 -1.37
C SER A 215 -7.03 3.87 -0.61
N HIS A 216 -6.10 3.11 -1.20
CA HIS A 216 -4.88 2.65 -0.55
C HIS A 216 -3.72 3.65 -0.66
N THR A 217 -3.97 4.88 -1.14
CA THR A 217 -2.99 5.98 -1.11
C THR A 217 -2.43 6.22 0.30
N THR A 218 -3.17 5.82 1.35
CA THR A 218 -2.71 5.80 2.74
C THR A 218 -1.43 4.99 2.97
N MET A 219 -1.04 4.09 2.07
CA MET A 219 0.22 3.36 2.14
C MET A 219 1.45 4.28 2.29
N VAL A 220 1.40 5.48 1.70
CA VAL A 220 2.49 6.47 1.79
C VAL A 220 2.65 7.08 3.18
N ASN A 221 1.66 6.94 4.06
CA ASN A 221 1.72 7.48 5.42
C ASN A 221 2.82 6.81 6.27
N ALA A 222 3.34 5.67 5.84
CA ALA A 222 4.52 5.02 6.41
C ALA A 222 5.82 5.87 6.32
N LEU A 223 5.86 6.83 5.39
CA LEU A 223 6.96 7.78 5.22
C LEU A 223 6.71 9.12 5.94
N GLY A 224 5.65 9.24 6.75
CA GLY A 224 5.23 10.52 7.32
C GLY A 224 4.61 11.49 6.30
N VAL A 225 4.25 11.00 5.11
CA VAL A 225 3.51 11.76 4.10
C VAL A 225 2.02 11.77 4.46
N PHE A 226 1.41 12.94 4.50
CA PHE A 226 0.00 13.11 4.88
C PHE A 226 -0.92 12.86 3.67
N GLY A 227 -1.72 11.79 3.68
CA GLY A 227 -2.51 11.48 2.49
C GLY A 227 -3.46 10.30 2.58
N TRP A 228 -4.49 10.30 1.74
CA TRP A 228 -5.54 9.28 1.68
C TRP A 228 -6.21 9.22 0.31
N GLY A 229 -7.10 8.24 0.14
CA GLY A 229 -7.87 8.07 -1.08
C GLY A 229 -9.15 8.92 -1.14
N VAL A 230 -9.41 9.54 -2.29
CA VAL A 230 -10.58 10.38 -2.59
C VAL A 230 -11.24 9.95 -3.90
N GLY A 231 -12.43 10.49 -4.19
CA GLY A 231 -13.08 10.30 -5.50
C GLY A 231 -12.41 11.11 -6.61
N GLY A 232 -12.69 10.75 -7.88
CA GLY A 232 -12.16 11.45 -9.07
C GLY A 232 -12.43 12.95 -9.05
N ILE A 233 -13.68 13.34 -8.80
CA ILE A 233 -14.12 14.74 -8.74
C ILE A 233 -13.37 15.55 -7.67
N GLU A 234 -13.12 14.95 -6.50
CA GLU A 234 -12.38 15.63 -5.43
C GLU A 234 -10.90 15.80 -5.81
N ALA A 235 -10.30 14.78 -6.43
CA ALA A 235 -8.95 14.88 -6.96
C ALA A 235 -8.84 15.92 -8.08
N GLU A 236 -9.83 16.01 -8.98
CA GLU A 236 -9.90 17.04 -10.02
C GLU A 236 -10.03 18.44 -9.45
N ALA A 237 -10.89 18.62 -8.44
CA ALA A 237 -11.03 19.88 -7.73
C ALA A 237 -9.68 20.30 -7.09
N ALA A 238 -8.99 19.37 -6.41
CA ALA A 238 -7.67 19.61 -5.85
C ALA A 238 -6.63 19.96 -6.93
N MET A 239 -6.62 19.25 -8.06
CA MET A 239 -5.76 19.59 -9.21
C MET A 239 -6.00 21.03 -9.69
N LEU A 240 -7.23 21.52 -9.66
CA LEU A 240 -7.60 22.87 -10.10
C LEU A 240 -7.47 23.94 -9.00
N GLY A 241 -6.92 23.60 -7.83
CA GLY A 241 -6.67 24.54 -6.73
C GLY A 241 -7.87 24.76 -5.81
N GLN A 242 -8.87 23.88 -5.83
CA GLN A 242 -9.94 23.88 -4.85
C GLN A 242 -9.52 23.01 -3.65
N PRO A 243 -9.40 23.56 -2.43
CA PRO A 243 -9.07 22.76 -1.26
C PRO A 243 -10.22 21.82 -0.90
N SER A 244 -9.89 20.66 -0.32
CA SER A 244 -10.85 19.74 0.28
C SER A 244 -11.40 20.34 1.57
N SER A 245 -12.72 20.35 1.70
CA SER A 245 -13.38 20.72 2.96
C SER A 245 -13.40 19.52 3.88
N MET A 246 -12.94 19.67 5.12
CA MET A 246 -12.95 18.60 6.11
C MET A 246 -13.15 19.13 7.52
N LEU A 247 -13.74 18.32 8.39
CA LEU A 247 -13.70 18.58 9.83
C LEU A 247 -12.28 18.33 10.34
N ILE A 248 -11.83 19.11 11.34
CA ILE A 248 -10.62 18.76 12.10
C ILE A 248 -10.83 17.34 12.65
N PRO A 249 -10.02 16.37 12.22
CA PRO A 249 -10.31 14.96 12.48
C PRO A 249 -9.96 14.61 13.92
N GLU A 250 -10.76 13.72 14.50
CA GLU A 250 -10.34 13.01 15.71
C GLU A 250 -9.12 12.13 15.41
N VAL A 251 -8.21 12.02 16.37
CA VAL A 251 -7.00 11.19 16.24
C VAL A 251 -7.01 10.10 17.31
N VAL A 252 -6.94 8.85 16.87
CA VAL A 252 -6.78 7.67 17.72
C VAL A 252 -5.30 7.27 17.74
N GLY A 253 -4.69 7.30 18.92
CA GLY A 253 -3.31 6.84 19.09
C GLY A 253 -3.23 5.32 19.11
N PHE A 254 -2.39 4.71 18.30
CA PHE A 254 -2.14 3.27 18.33
C PHE A 254 -0.71 2.99 18.80
N ARG A 255 -0.56 2.58 20.05
CA ARG A 255 0.72 2.33 20.68
C ARG A 255 1.24 0.94 20.29
N LEU A 256 2.41 0.89 19.68
CA LEU A 256 3.16 -0.34 19.43
C LEU A 256 4.34 -0.41 20.38
N HIS A 257 4.54 -1.56 21.01
CA HIS A 257 5.70 -1.86 21.84
C HIS A 257 6.13 -3.33 21.69
N GLY A 258 7.29 -3.67 22.26
CA GLY A 258 7.87 -5.00 22.08
C GLY A 258 8.47 -5.17 20.68
N ARG A 259 8.57 -6.42 20.23
CA ARG A 259 9.08 -6.80 18.90
C ARG A 259 8.24 -7.96 18.39
N LEU A 260 8.02 -8.03 17.07
CA LEU A 260 7.36 -9.17 16.45
C LEU A 260 8.06 -10.48 16.81
N SER A 261 7.26 -11.49 17.17
CA SER A 261 7.77 -12.82 17.48
C SER A 261 8.30 -13.53 16.23
N ASP A 262 9.26 -14.43 16.42
CA ASP A 262 9.77 -15.27 15.35
C ASP A 262 8.63 -16.03 14.65
N GLY A 263 8.61 -15.97 13.33
CA GLY A 263 7.57 -16.60 12.49
C GLY A 263 6.36 -15.71 12.20
N ALA A 264 6.12 -14.64 12.96
CA ALA A 264 5.15 -13.61 12.61
C ALA A 264 5.70 -12.67 11.54
N THR A 265 4.81 -12.16 10.70
CA THR A 265 5.15 -11.31 9.56
C THR A 265 4.45 -9.95 9.64
N ALA A 266 4.88 -8.98 8.83
CA ALA A 266 4.17 -7.70 8.70
C ALA A 266 2.70 -7.88 8.26
N THR A 267 2.41 -8.93 7.49
CA THR A 267 1.03 -9.28 7.11
C THR A 267 0.20 -9.69 8.33
N ASP A 268 0.77 -10.49 9.23
CA ASP A 268 0.09 -10.91 10.47
C ASP A 268 -0.17 -9.71 11.39
N LEU A 269 0.79 -8.79 11.46
CA LEU A 269 0.67 -7.54 12.20
C LEU A 269 -0.48 -6.69 11.65
N VAL A 270 -0.53 -6.44 10.33
CA VAL A 270 -1.61 -5.60 9.78
C VAL A 270 -2.97 -6.24 9.91
N LEU A 271 -3.11 -7.57 9.77
CA LEU A 271 -4.39 -8.24 9.97
C LEU A 271 -4.85 -8.14 11.43
N THR A 272 -3.92 -8.21 12.38
CA THR A 272 -4.18 -7.99 13.82
C THR A 272 -4.62 -6.55 14.10
N VAL A 273 -3.88 -5.57 13.58
CA VAL A 273 -4.22 -4.14 13.68
C VAL A 273 -5.60 -3.86 13.05
N THR A 274 -5.88 -4.47 11.90
CA THR A 274 -7.15 -4.31 11.17
C THR A 274 -8.33 -4.80 12.00
N GLU A 275 -8.23 -5.99 12.61
CA GLU A 275 -9.25 -6.53 13.51
C GLU A 275 -9.50 -5.59 14.71
N MET A 276 -8.42 -5.14 15.37
CA MET A 276 -8.51 -4.28 16.56
C MET A 276 -9.14 -2.92 16.25
N LEU A 277 -8.69 -2.25 15.18
CA LEU A 277 -9.19 -0.95 14.77
C LEU A 277 -10.62 -1.01 14.24
N ARG A 278 -11.01 -2.11 13.55
CA ARG A 278 -12.41 -2.33 13.19
C ARG A 278 -13.30 -2.48 14.40
N LYS A 279 -12.87 -3.25 15.40
CA LYS A 279 -13.62 -3.41 16.64
C LYS A 279 -13.74 -2.08 17.40
N LYS A 280 -12.71 -1.22 17.33
CA LYS A 280 -12.74 0.11 17.94
C LYS A 280 -13.72 1.07 17.26
N GLY A 281 -13.83 1.01 15.93
CA GLY A 281 -14.65 1.94 15.16
C GLY A 281 -13.95 3.27 14.90
N VAL A 282 -13.03 3.29 13.95
CA VAL A 282 -12.23 4.48 13.58
C VAL A 282 -12.66 5.15 12.27
N VAL A 283 -13.91 4.93 11.85
CA VAL A 283 -14.45 5.52 10.61
C VAL A 283 -14.43 7.05 10.69
N GLY A 284 -13.84 7.69 9.68
CA GLY A 284 -13.71 9.15 9.61
C GLY A 284 -12.66 9.76 10.55
N LYS A 285 -11.90 8.92 11.28
CA LYS A 285 -10.85 9.35 12.20
C LYS A 285 -9.47 9.12 11.60
N PHE A 286 -8.48 9.83 12.12
CA PHE A 286 -7.08 9.51 11.91
C PHE A 286 -6.64 8.45 12.92
N VAL A 287 -5.76 7.55 12.49
CA VAL A 287 -5.00 6.68 13.38
C VAL A 287 -3.55 7.12 13.29
N GLU A 288 -2.92 7.38 14.43
CA GLU A 288 -1.50 7.75 14.50
C GLU A 288 -0.75 6.70 15.33
N PHE A 289 0.23 6.05 14.70
CA PHE A 289 1.04 5.03 15.34
C PHE A 289 2.17 5.67 16.15
N TYR A 290 2.36 5.20 17.38
CA TYR A 290 3.39 5.69 18.30
C TYR A 290 3.93 4.59 19.21
N GLY A 291 4.88 4.91 20.09
CA GLY A 291 5.51 3.95 21.01
C GLY A 291 6.84 3.40 20.48
N SER A 292 7.56 2.66 21.32
CA SER A 292 8.91 2.16 21.04
C SER A 292 8.95 1.05 19.99
N GLY A 293 7.82 0.38 19.73
CA GLY A 293 7.71 -0.67 18.71
C GLY A 293 7.98 -0.16 17.30
N LEU A 294 7.75 1.13 17.01
CA LEU A 294 8.03 1.73 15.69
C LEU A 294 9.50 1.61 15.29
N SER A 295 10.42 1.70 16.25
CA SER A 295 11.86 1.57 16.02
C SER A 295 12.28 0.13 15.69
N THR A 296 11.37 -0.84 15.80
CA THR A 296 11.59 -2.24 15.41
C THR A 296 10.98 -2.59 14.05
N LEU A 297 10.21 -1.68 13.45
CA LEU A 297 9.50 -1.89 12.19
C LEU A 297 10.17 -1.10 11.07
N SER A 298 10.52 -1.79 9.99
CA SER A 298 11.04 -1.15 8.78
C SER A 298 9.96 -0.32 8.08
N VAL A 299 10.34 0.62 7.20
CA VAL A 299 9.35 1.37 6.40
C VAL A 299 8.40 0.43 5.63
N PRO A 300 8.87 -0.65 4.97
CA PRO A 300 7.95 -1.59 4.35
C PRO A 300 6.95 -2.26 5.30
N ASP A 301 7.32 -2.53 6.55
CA ASP A 301 6.37 -3.07 7.55
C ASP A 301 5.31 -2.03 7.91
N ARG A 302 5.73 -0.78 8.12
CA ARG A 302 4.83 0.36 8.35
C ARG A 302 3.90 0.59 7.16
N ALA A 303 4.40 0.46 5.94
CA ALA A 303 3.64 0.61 4.70
C ALA A 303 2.57 -0.46 4.55
N THR A 304 2.87 -1.71 4.93
CA THR A 304 1.87 -2.79 4.99
C THR A 304 0.71 -2.40 5.93
N ILE A 305 1.00 -1.81 7.10
CA ILE A 305 -0.02 -1.37 8.07
C ILE A 305 -0.82 -0.16 7.56
N ALA A 306 -0.13 0.86 7.05
CA ALA A 306 -0.74 2.10 6.56
C ALA A 306 -1.60 1.85 5.31
N ASN A 307 -1.22 0.89 4.46
CA ASN A 307 -1.98 0.48 3.28
C ASN A 307 -3.42 0.11 3.65
N MET A 308 -3.61 -0.73 4.68
CA MET A 308 -4.94 -1.24 5.05
C MET A 308 -5.83 -0.26 5.82
N SER A 309 -5.49 1.04 5.84
CA SER A 309 -6.33 2.08 6.46
C SER A 309 -7.80 2.05 6.04
N PRO A 310 -8.13 1.93 4.74
CA PRO A 310 -9.51 1.80 4.31
C PRO A 310 -10.17 0.53 4.85
N GLU A 311 -9.40 -0.54 5.03
CA GLU A 311 -9.88 -1.83 5.55
C GLU A 311 -10.09 -1.87 7.05
N TYR A 312 -9.54 -0.92 7.83
CA TYR A 312 -9.97 -0.66 9.21
C TYR A 312 -10.80 0.61 9.42
N GLY A 313 -10.96 1.40 8.36
CA GLY A 313 -11.93 2.50 8.25
C GLY A 313 -11.39 3.87 8.57
N ALA A 314 -10.14 3.96 9.01
CA ALA A 314 -9.52 5.26 9.23
C ALA A 314 -9.38 5.99 7.90
N THR A 315 -9.46 7.32 7.95
CA THR A 315 -9.08 8.14 6.80
C THR A 315 -7.60 7.90 6.46
N MET A 316 -6.75 7.71 7.47
CA MET A 316 -5.33 7.36 7.30
C MET A 316 -4.76 6.67 8.54
N GLY A 317 -3.65 5.94 8.34
CA GLY A 317 -2.85 5.28 9.36
C GLY A 317 -1.43 5.82 9.35
N PHE A 318 -1.17 6.83 10.16
CA PHE A 318 -0.01 7.72 10.06
C PHE A 318 1.19 7.26 10.91
N PHE A 319 2.38 7.24 10.31
CA PHE A 319 3.66 7.03 10.99
C PHE A 319 4.51 8.29 10.86
N PRO A 320 4.91 8.94 11.97
CA PRO A 320 5.80 10.10 11.91
C PRO A 320 7.14 9.79 11.25
N VAL A 321 7.77 10.81 10.65
CA VAL A 321 9.13 10.70 10.11
C VAL A 321 10.12 10.40 11.25
N ASP A 322 10.98 9.40 11.06
CA ASP A 322 12.06 9.09 11.99
C ASP A 322 13.35 8.64 11.26
N ALA A 323 14.31 8.13 12.02
CA ALA A 323 15.59 7.67 11.46
C ALA A 323 15.44 6.53 10.44
N GLU A 324 14.45 5.65 10.62
CA GLU A 324 14.16 4.57 9.68
C GLU A 324 13.57 5.11 8.37
N THR A 325 12.77 6.19 8.43
CA THR A 325 12.35 6.91 7.22
C THR A 325 13.55 7.43 6.43
N LEU A 326 14.52 8.09 7.08
CA LEU A 326 15.73 8.59 6.41
C LEU A 326 16.58 7.44 5.82
N ALA A 327 16.74 6.35 6.58
CA ALA A 327 17.44 5.16 6.11
C ALA A 327 16.77 4.57 4.87
N TYR A 328 15.44 4.49 4.84
CA TYR A 328 14.70 4.03 3.68
C TYR A 328 14.86 4.96 2.47
N LEU A 329 14.80 6.29 2.65
CA LEU A 329 15.01 7.24 1.54
C LEU A 329 16.41 7.08 0.94
N GLN A 330 17.45 6.97 1.79
CA GLN A 330 18.82 6.69 1.34
C GLN A 330 18.90 5.35 0.59
N PHE A 331 18.29 4.31 1.15
CA PHE A 331 18.31 2.97 0.59
C PHE A 331 17.66 2.90 -0.79
N THR A 332 16.57 3.64 -0.98
CA THR A 332 15.81 3.74 -2.23
C THR A 332 16.34 4.82 -3.18
N ALA A 333 17.61 5.20 -3.03
CA ALA A 333 18.35 6.09 -3.93
C ALA A 333 17.79 7.51 -4.05
N ARG A 334 17.15 8.05 -3.00
CA ARG A 334 16.85 9.48 -2.95
C ARG A 334 18.15 10.28 -2.85
N SER A 335 18.16 11.48 -3.42
CA SER A 335 19.35 12.33 -3.41
C SER A 335 19.73 12.76 -2.00
N ALA A 336 21.03 12.98 -1.78
CA ALA A 336 21.54 13.44 -0.49
C ALA A 336 20.94 14.81 -0.10
N GLU A 337 20.70 15.68 -1.09
CA GLU A 337 20.07 16.98 -0.88
C GLU A 337 18.62 16.84 -0.38
N GLN A 338 17.85 15.91 -0.95
CA GLN A 338 16.47 15.65 -0.51
C GLN A 338 16.44 15.09 0.91
N ILE A 339 17.34 14.14 1.22
CA ILE A 339 17.42 13.53 2.56
C ILE A 339 17.80 14.59 3.61
N ALA A 340 18.79 15.43 3.31
CA ALA A 340 19.21 16.53 4.17
C ALA A 340 18.07 17.54 4.40
N LEU A 341 17.29 17.85 3.36
CA LEU A 341 16.12 18.72 3.48
C LEU A 341 15.05 18.09 4.39
N VAL A 342 14.72 16.81 4.18
CA VAL A 342 13.73 16.09 5.00
C VAL A 342 14.15 16.09 6.47
N GLU A 343 15.39 15.72 6.77
CA GLU A 343 15.89 15.68 8.14
C GLU A 343 15.85 17.07 8.81
N ALA A 344 16.40 18.09 8.16
CA ALA A 344 16.47 19.44 8.71
C ALA A 344 15.07 20.03 8.91
N TYR A 345 14.19 19.92 7.91
CA TYR A 345 12.83 20.45 7.95
C TYR A 345 12.00 19.75 9.04
N CYS A 346 12.00 18.41 9.08
CA CYS A 346 11.20 17.68 10.05
C CYS A 346 11.67 17.93 11.49
N LYS A 347 12.98 18.10 11.74
CA LYS A 347 13.48 18.47 13.07
C LYS A 347 13.05 19.90 13.46
N GLU A 348 13.20 20.85 12.53
CA GLU A 348 12.81 22.25 12.75
C GLU A 348 11.31 22.40 13.06
N GLN A 349 10.46 21.60 12.40
CA GLN A 349 9.01 21.68 12.57
C GLN A 349 8.44 20.78 13.67
N MET A 350 9.30 20.12 14.46
CA MET A 350 8.90 19.07 15.42
C MET A 350 8.05 17.97 14.76
N LEU A 351 8.39 17.59 13.54
CA LEU A 351 7.79 16.49 12.78
C LEU A 351 8.69 15.23 12.77
N PHE A 352 9.86 15.28 13.42
CA PHE A 352 10.79 14.16 13.55
C PHE A 352 10.62 13.45 14.89
N ARG A 353 10.26 12.16 14.86
CA ARG A 353 10.00 11.31 16.03
C ARG A 353 11.27 10.57 16.46
N THR A 354 11.46 10.45 17.77
CA THR A 354 12.43 9.57 18.42
C THR A 354 11.75 8.75 19.53
N ASP A 355 12.44 7.76 20.10
CA ASP A 355 11.91 6.99 21.24
C ASP A 355 11.75 7.84 22.53
N GLN A 356 12.42 9.00 22.60
CA GLN A 356 12.26 9.96 23.68
C GLN A 356 11.12 10.96 23.45
N THR A 357 10.53 10.99 22.26
CA THR A 357 9.40 11.88 21.96
C THR A 357 8.21 11.50 22.86
N PRO A 358 7.68 12.44 23.68
CA PRO A 358 6.51 12.16 24.49
C PRO A 358 5.28 11.93 23.60
N PRO A 359 4.36 11.02 23.97
CA PRO A 359 3.11 10.85 23.23
C PRO A 359 2.30 12.15 23.20
N PRO A 360 1.75 12.55 22.04
CA PRO A 360 0.82 13.67 21.97
C PRO A 360 -0.53 13.29 22.59
N LEU A 361 -1.46 14.26 22.67
CA LEU A 361 -2.82 14.01 23.13
C LEU A 361 -3.67 13.45 22.01
N PHE A 362 -4.31 12.31 22.27
CA PHE A 362 -5.23 11.64 21.35
C PHE A 362 -6.67 11.66 21.89
N ASN A 363 -7.67 11.58 21.02
CA ASN A 363 -9.07 11.41 21.42
C ASN A 363 -9.28 10.09 22.14
N ASP A 364 -8.54 9.07 21.72
CA ASP A 364 -8.63 7.71 22.23
C ASP A 364 -7.31 6.98 21.95
N ALA A 365 -7.08 5.85 22.61
CA ALA A 365 -5.88 5.06 22.39
C ALA A 365 -6.13 3.55 22.43
N LEU A 366 -5.32 2.82 21.65
CA LEU A 366 -5.13 1.37 21.75
C LEU A 366 -3.65 1.06 21.93
N GLU A 367 -3.36 -0.13 22.42
CA GLU A 367 -2.01 -0.64 22.56
C GLU A 367 -1.93 -2.08 22.05
N LEU A 368 -0.81 -2.43 21.41
CA LEU A 368 -0.48 -3.77 20.97
C LEU A 368 0.97 -4.09 21.32
N ASP A 369 1.14 -5.18 22.07
CA ASP A 369 2.43 -5.85 22.20
C ASP A 369 2.70 -6.64 20.93
N LEU A 370 3.73 -6.24 20.18
CA LEU A 370 4.14 -6.92 18.96
C LEU A 370 4.51 -8.40 19.20
N GLY A 371 4.92 -8.76 20.42
CA GLY A 371 5.25 -10.14 20.79
C GLY A 371 4.03 -11.07 20.86
N THR A 372 2.81 -10.52 20.86
CA THR A 372 1.56 -11.29 20.89
C THR A 372 0.99 -11.60 19.50
N VAL A 373 1.59 -11.06 18.44
CA VAL A 373 1.17 -11.29 17.06
C VAL A 373 1.55 -12.72 16.65
N GLU A 374 0.58 -13.56 16.34
CA GLU A 374 0.79 -14.92 15.84
C GLU A 374 0.53 -15.01 14.32
N PRO A 375 1.09 -16.01 13.60
CA PRO A 375 0.76 -16.24 12.19
C PRO A 375 -0.75 -16.40 11.97
N THR A 376 -1.29 -15.72 10.96
CA THR A 376 -2.73 -15.60 10.72
C THR A 376 -3.08 -15.59 9.23
N VAL A 377 -4.35 -15.83 8.95
CA VAL A 377 -4.99 -15.51 7.67
C VAL A 377 -6.24 -14.68 7.95
N ALA A 378 -6.78 -13.97 6.96
CA ALA A 378 -8.08 -13.30 7.10
C ALA A 378 -9.06 -13.69 6.00
N GLY A 379 -10.27 -14.11 6.36
CA GLY A 379 -11.26 -14.59 5.42
C GLY A 379 -12.40 -15.36 6.08
N PRO A 380 -13.35 -15.90 5.28
CA PRO A 380 -13.29 -16.03 3.82
C PRO A 380 -13.82 -14.83 3.02
N LYS A 381 -14.38 -13.80 3.67
CA LYS A 381 -15.15 -12.74 2.98
C LYS A 381 -14.79 -11.31 3.35
N ARG A 382 -14.10 -11.07 4.47
CA ARG A 382 -13.76 -9.71 4.91
C ARG A 382 -12.32 -9.64 5.44
N PRO A 383 -11.63 -8.49 5.28
CA PRO A 383 -10.24 -8.35 5.73
C PRO A 383 -10.06 -8.41 7.24
N GLN A 384 -11.07 -8.01 7.99
CA GLN A 384 -11.08 -8.04 9.45
C GLN A 384 -11.46 -9.40 10.05
N ASP A 385 -11.84 -10.38 9.23
CA ASP A 385 -12.15 -11.74 9.68
C ASP A 385 -10.85 -12.53 9.92
N ARG A 386 -10.02 -12.04 10.86
CA ARG A 386 -8.74 -12.64 11.21
C ARG A 386 -8.95 -13.99 11.87
N VAL A 387 -8.14 -14.97 11.46
CA VAL A 387 -8.11 -16.32 12.03
C VAL A 387 -6.65 -16.68 12.28
N ALA A 388 -6.32 -17.07 13.51
CA ALA A 388 -5.00 -17.63 13.81
C ALA A 388 -4.74 -18.86 12.92
N LEU A 389 -3.52 -19.03 12.43
CA LEU A 389 -3.21 -20.07 11.44
C LEU A 389 -3.58 -21.48 11.91
N ARG A 390 -3.32 -21.78 13.19
CA ARG A 390 -3.73 -23.04 13.87
C ARG A 390 -5.24 -23.27 13.94
N GLN A 391 -6.05 -22.23 13.73
CA GLN A 391 -7.51 -22.30 13.71
C GLN A 391 -8.09 -22.25 12.30
N ALA A 392 -7.26 -22.09 11.26
CA ALA A 392 -7.70 -21.90 9.88
C ALA A 392 -8.58 -23.08 9.38
N LYS A 393 -8.17 -24.32 9.63
CA LYS A 393 -8.94 -25.53 9.29
C LYS A 393 -10.29 -25.57 10.00
N ALA A 394 -10.31 -25.31 11.31
CA ALA A 394 -11.55 -25.32 12.11
C ALA A 394 -12.51 -24.18 11.70
N SER A 395 -11.96 -23.00 11.38
CA SER A 395 -12.75 -21.89 10.84
C SER A 395 -13.34 -22.22 9.48
N PHE A 396 -12.55 -22.83 8.59
CA PHE A 396 -13.02 -23.23 7.26
C PHE A 396 -14.06 -24.37 7.31
N ALA A 397 -13.98 -25.29 8.28
CA ALA A 397 -15.00 -26.31 8.48
C ALA A 397 -16.41 -25.71 8.66
N LYS A 398 -16.52 -24.53 9.30
CA LYS A 398 -17.79 -23.79 9.42
C LYS A 398 -18.29 -23.25 8.09
N VAL A 399 -17.38 -22.93 7.16
CA VAL A 399 -17.72 -22.50 5.80
C VAL A 399 -18.29 -23.66 4.99
N LEU A 400 -17.86 -24.90 5.29
CA LEU A 400 -18.35 -26.12 4.65
C LEU A 400 -19.65 -26.66 5.26
N GLU A 401 -20.15 -26.10 6.37
CA GLU A 401 -21.40 -26.56 6.99
C GLU A 401 -22.55 -26.53 5.97
N GLY A 402 -23.30 -27.63 5.89
CA GLY A 402 -24.39 -27.81 4.92
C GLY A 402 -23.92 -28.08 3.47
N THR A 403 -22.62 -28.17 3.21
CA THR A 403 -22.06 -28.54 1.90
C THR A 403 -21.76 -30.04 1.85
N PRO A 404 -22.34 -30.81 0.91
CA PRO A 404 -22.02 -32.23 0.77
C PRO A 404 -20.54 -32.46 0.47
N ALA A 405 -19.93 -33.45 1.13
CA ALA A 405 -18.59 -33.91 0.79
C ALA A 405 -18.63 -34.54 -0.62
N LYS A 406 -18.10 -33.82 -1.61
CA LYS A 406 -18.03 -34.23 -3.00
C LYS A 406 -16.58 -34.22 -3.48
N HIS A 407 -16.21 -35.28 -4.18
CA HIS A 407 -14.97 -35.38 -4.94
C HIS A 407 -15.32 -35.49 -6.42
N VAL A 408 -14.71 -34.64 -7.23
CA VAL A 408 -14.95 -34.55 -8.66
C VAL A 408 -13.66 -34.88 -9.38
N ALA A 409 -13.65 -35.99 -10.13
CA ALA A 409 -12.50 -36.34 -10.96
C ALA A 409 -12.38 -35.33 -12.11
N VAL A 410 -11.21 -34.71 -12.23
CA VAL A 410 -10.89 -33.71 -13.26
C VAL A 410 -9.67 -34.17 -14.03
N ARG A 411 -9.74 -34.05 -15.35
CA ARG A 411 -8.58 -34.22 -16.24
C ARG A 411 -8.23 -32.89 -16.88
N ASN A 412 -7.01 -32.42 -16.66
CA ASN A 412 -6.53 -31.13 -17.17
C ASN A 412 -5.07 -31.27 -17.61
N ASN A 413 -4.77 -30.93 -18.87
CA ASN A 413 -3.40 -30.94 -19.43
C ASN A 413 -2.59 -32.23 -19.19
N GLY A 414 -3.27 -33.40 -19.19
CA GLY A 414 -2.63 -34.70 -18.97
C GLY A 414 -2.65 -35.18 -17.52
N ASP A 415 -2.84 -34.28 -16.55
CA ASP A 415 -3.02 -34.63 -15.15
C ASP A 415 -4.44 -35.11 -14.87
N SER A 416 -4.59 -36.03 -13.91
CA SER A 416 -5.87 -36.49 -13.37
C SER A 416 -5.85 -36.38 -11.86
N PHE A 417 -6.85 -35.71 -11.28
CA PHE A 417 -6.94 -35.44 -9.84
C PHE A 417 -8.39 -35.29 -9.39
N ASP A 418 -8.62 -35.41 -8.08
CA ASP A 418 -9.93 -35.15 -7.47
C ASP A 418 -9.99 -33.74 -6.89
N LEU A 419 -10.97 -32.96 -7.33
CA LEU A 419 -11.28 -31.64 -6.80
C LEU A 419 -12.42 -31.73 -5.78
N SER A 420 -12.31 -30.99 -4.68
CA SER A 420 -13.33 -30.94 -3.62
C SER A 420 -13.48 -29.53 -3.07
N SER A 421 -14.57 -29.26 -2.34
CA SER A 421 -14.74 -28.00 -1.63
C SER A 421 -13.59 -27.80 -0.63
N GLY A 422 -13.00 -26.61 -0.61
CA GLY A 422 -11.77 -26.32 0.11
C GLY A 422 -10.51 -26.35 -0.75
N ALA A 423 -10.59 -26.81 -2.00
CA ALA A 423 -9.46 -26.73 -2.93
C ALA A 423 -9.02 -25.27 -3.15
N VAL A 424 -7.73 -25.00 -2.94
CA VAL A 424 -7.10 -23.73 -3.28
C VAL A 424 -6.85 -23.74 -4.79
N VAL A 425 -7.64 -22.98 -5.54
CA VAL A 425 -7.55 -22.92 -7.01
C VAL A 425 -6.82 -21.68 -7.50
N ILE A 426 -6.64 -20.68 -6.63
CA ILE A 426 -5.82 -19.49 -6.88
C ILE A 426 -4.89 -19.29 -5.70
N ALA A 427 -3.59 -19.15 -5.97
CA ALA A 427 -2.59 -18.75 -5.00
C ALA A 427 -1.72 -17.62 -5.58
N ALA A 428 -1.99 -16.38 -5.16
CA ALA A 428 -1.42 -15.20 -5.81
C ALA A 428 -0.53 -14.38 -4.86
N ILE A 429 0.75 -14.27 -5.18
CA ILE A 429 1.61 -13.24 -4.61
C ILE A 429 1.39 -11.98 -5.45
N THR A 430 0.62 -11.05 -4.89
CA THR A 430 0.10 -9.84 -5.54
C THR A 430 0.01 -8.69 -4.53
N SER A 431 -0.48 -7.53 -4.99
CA SER A 431 -0.73 -6.31 -4.20
C SER A 431 0.51 -5.56 -3.71
N CYS A 432 0.48 -4.24 -3.88
CA CYS A 432 1.44 -3.33 -3.27
C CYS A 432 1.56 -3.51 -1.75
N THR A 433 0.52 -3.96 -1.05
CA THR A 433 0.50 -4.18 0.42
C THR A 433 1.67 -5.03 0.91
N ASN A 434 2.01 -6.10 0.18
CA ASN A 434 3.01 -7.06 0.59
C ASN A 434 4.20 -7.12 -0.38
N THR A 435 4.02 -6.80 -1.67
CA THR A 435 5.12 -6.85 -2.65
C THR A 435 6.14 -5.74 -2.48
N SER A 436 5.79 -4.65 -1.77
CA SER A 436 6.73 -3.59 -1.41
C SER A 436 7.64 -3.96 -0.25
N ASN A 437 7.46 -5.14 0.37
CA ASN A 437 8.21 -5.58 1.52
C ASN A 437 9.21 -6.69 1.12
N PRO A 438 10.52 -6.36 1.01
CA PRO A 438 11.53 -7.33 0.63
C PRO A 438 11.60 -8.54 1.56
N SER A 439 11.36 -8.37 2.87
CA SER A 439 11.38 -9.47 3.84
C SER A 439 10.31 -10.51 3.53
N LEU A 440 9.10 -10.07 3.15
CA LEU A 440 8.01 -10.98 2.77
C LEU A 440 8.29 -11.69 1.45
N MET A 441 8.80 -10.96 0.46
CA MET A 441 9.05 -11.48 -0.88
C MET A 441 10.24 -12.47 -0.90
N LEU A 442 11.32 -12.14 -0.21
CA LEU A 442 12.47 -13.04 -0.03
C LEU A 442 12.10 -14.21 0.87
N GLY A 443 11.27 -14.01 1.89
CA GLY A 443 10.70 -15.09 2.69
C GLY A 443 9.92 -16.10 1.84
N ALA A 444 9.09 -15.63 0.89
CA ALA A 444 8.37 -16.52 -0.02
C ALA A 444 9.32 -17.28 -0.94
N GLY A 445 10.36 -16.61 -1.47
CA GLY A 445 11.39 -17.26 -2.28
C GLY A 445 12.21 -18.30 -1.50
N LEU A 446 12.56 -18.02 -0.25
CA LEU A 446 13.28 -18.96 0.62
C LEU A 446 12.41 -20.18 0.99
N LEU A 447 11.13 -19.96 1.28
CA LEU A 447 10.18 -21.06 1.50
C LEU A 447 10.05 -21.92 0.25
N ALA A 448 9.92 -21.30 -0.93
CA ALA A 448 9.88 -22.01 -2.21
C ALA A 448 11.16 -22.82 -2.45
N LYS A 449 12.34 -22.24 -2.16
CA LYS A 449 13.62 -22.94 -2.23
C LYS A 449 13.64 -24.18 -1.36
N LYS A 450 13.33 -24.04 -0.06
CA LYS A 450 13.32 -25.16 0.89
C LYS A 450 12.29 -26.23 0.50
N ALA A 451 11.11 -25.83 0.01
CA ALA A 451 10.08 -26.75 -0.46
C ALA A 451 10.56 -27.59 -1.66
N VAL A 452 11.13 -26.94 -2.67
CA VAL A 452 11.64 -27.61 -3.88
C VAL A 452 12.83 -28.52 -3.56
N GLU A 453 13.75 -28.09 -2.68
CA GLU A 453 14.89 -28.90 -2.25
C GLU A 453 14.45 -30.15 -1.45
N ARG A 454 13.26 -30.10 -0.83
CA ARG A 454 12.60 -31.24 -0.21
C ARG A 454 11.72 -32.04 -1.17
N GLY A 455 11.68 -31.72 -2.46
CA GLY A 455 10.90 -32.46 -3.47
C GLY A 455 9.40 -32.16 -3.47
N LEU A 456 8.96 -31.06 -2.84
CA LEU A 456 7.57 -30.64 -2.90
C LEU A 456 7.25 -29.90 -4.20
N HIS A 457 6.01 -30.07 -4.67
CA HIS A 457 5.46 -29.43 -5.85
C HIS A 457 4.05 -28.88 -5.56
N VAL A 458 3.69 -27.80 -6.23
CA VAL A 458 2.32 -27.25 -6.19
C VAL A 458 1.34 -28.22 -6.84
N LYS A 459 0.11 -28.29 -6.33
CA LYS A 459 -0.92 -29.16 -6.90
C LYS A 459 -1.35 -28.68 -8.29
N PRO A 460 -1.68 -29.60 -9.23
CA PRO A 460 -1.92 -29.25 -10.63
C PRO A 460 -3.16 -28.38 -10.88
N TRP A 461 -4.06 -28.27 -9.89
CA TRP A 461 -5.25 -27.41 -9.97
C TRP A 461 -5.03 -25.98 -9.49
N VAL A 462 -3.89 -25.66 -8.89
CA VAL A 462 -3.64 -24.33 -8.32
C VAL A 462 -3.11 -23.39 -9.41
N LYS A 463 -3.87 -22.34 -9.71
CA LYS A 463 -3.39 -21.19 -10.49
C LYS A 463 -2.49 -20.32 -9.63
N THR A 464 -1.18 -20.45 -9.79
CA THR A 464 -0.17 -19.61 -9.12
C THR A 464 0.21 -18.40 -9.96
N SER A 465 0.53 -17.28 -9.29
CA SER A 465 0.97 -16.06 -9.97
C SER A 465 1.86 -15.20 -9.07
N LEU A 466 2.91 -14.62 -9.65
CA LEU A 466 3.75 -13.59 -9.02
C LEU A 466 3.56 -12.26 -9.78
N ALA A 467 2.98 -11.27 -9.12
CA ALA A 467 2.74 -9.94 -9.66
C ALA A 467 3.36 -8.87 -8.73
N PRO A 468 4.66 -8.56 -8.90
CA PRO A 468 5.33 -7.58 -8.06
C PRO A 468 4.85 -6.15 -8.34
N GLY A 469 4.85 -5.29 -7.31
CA GLY A 469 4.51 -3.88 -7.47
C GLY A 469 5.65 -2.98 -7.95
N SER A 470 6.85 -3.52 -8.21
CA SER A 470 7.89 -2.84 -8.99
C SER A 470 8.91 -3.83 -9.56
N LYS A 471 9.69 -3.38 -10.56
CA LYS A 471 10.79 -4.18 -11.15
C LYS A 471 11.92 -4.47 -10.16
N VAL A 472 12.08 -3.65 -9.11
CA VAL A 472 13.11 -3.85 -8.08
C VAL A 472 12.92 -5.21 -7.38
N VAL A 473 11.67 -5.65 -7.22
CA VAL A 473 11.34 -6.95 -6.64
C VAL A 473 11.96 -8.10 -7.43
N THR A 474 11.82 -8.06 -8.75
CA THR A 474 12.39 -9.06 -9.63
C THR A 474 13.92 -9.01 -9.59
N ASP A 475 14.51 -7.81 -9.57
CA ASP A 475 15.97 -7.64 -9.51
C ASP A 475 16.57 -8.29 -8.25
N TYR A 476 15.96 -8.13 -7.06
CA TYR A 476 16.51 -8.75 -5.84
C TYR A 476 16.20 -10.25 -5.74
N LEU A 477 15.09 -10.74 -6.31
CA LEU A 477 14.79 -12.18 -6.36
C LEU A 477 15.80 -12.91 -7.25
N LEU A 478 16.20 -12.28 -8.35
CA LEU A 478 17.28 -12.76 -9.22
C LEU A 478 18.63 -12.71 -8.52
N ALA A 479 18.97 -11.60 -7.87
CA ALA A 479 20.22 -11.47 -7.11
C ALA A 479 20.35 -12.51 -5.99
N ALA A 480 19.23 -12.81 -5.29
CA ALA A 480 19.15 -13.85 -4.27
C ALA A 480 19.12 -15.28 -4.85
N ARG A 481 19.03 -15.43 -6.17
CA ARG A 481 18.87 -16.72 -6.87
C ARG A 481 17.65 -17.52 -6.43
N LEU A 482 16.56 -16.83 -6.11
CA LEU A 482 15.31 -17.43 -5.63
C LEU A 482 14.27 -17.62 -6.75
N THR A 483 14.35 -16.85 -7.83
CA THR A 483 13.42 -16.95 -8.98
C THR A 483 13.25 -18.37 -9.51
N PRO A 484 14.32 -19.17 -9.76
CA PRO A 484 14.14 -20.53 -10.29
C PRO A 484 13.32 -21.47 -9.39
N TYR A 485 13.32 -21.22 -8.08
CA TYR A 485 12.56 -22.02 -7.13
C TYR A 485 11.08 -21.61 -7.10
N LEU A 486 10.79 -20.31 -7.22
CA LEU A 486 9.43 -19.82 -7.41
C LEU A 486 8.82 -20.35 -8.71
N GLU A 487 9.58 -20.32 -9.81
CA GLU A 487 9.17 -20.85 -11.11
C GLU A 487 8.92 -22.36 -11.10
N LYS A 488 9.73 -23.15 -10.38
CA LYS A 488 9.48 -24.60 -10.16
C LYS A 488 8.20 -24.88 -9.39
N LEU A 489 7.70 -23.90 -8.63
CA LEU A 489 6.38 -23.92 -7.99
C LEU A 489 5.32 -23.15 -8.80
N ASN A 490 5.59 -22.89 -10.07
CA ASN A 490 4.74 -22.19 -11.03
C ASN A 490 4.48 -20.70 -10.73
N PHE A 491 5.09 -20.12 -9.70
CA PHE A 491 5.04 -18.67 -9.39
C PHE A 491 5.92 -17.86 -10.36
N HIS A 492 5.58 -17.92 -11.65
CA HIS A 492 6.20 -17.12 -12.69
C HIS A 492 5.72 -15.66 -12.60
N LEU A 493 6.55 -14.74 -13.07
CA LEU A 493 6.17 -13.35 -13.25
C LEU A 493 5.00 -13.27 -14.25
N VAL A 494 3.90 -12.64 -13.84
CA VAL A 494 2.70 -12.47 -14.69
C VAL A 494 2.45 -11.03 -15.12
N GLY A 495 3.08 -10.05 -14.47
CA GLY A 495 2.86 -8.62 -14.71
C GLY A 495 3.34 -7.74 -13.56
N TYR A 496 3.59 -6.46 -13.84
CA TYR A 496 3.87 -5.43 -12.82
C TYR A 496 2.63 -4.54 -12.66
N GLY A 497 1.62 -5.04 -11.94
CA GLY A 497 0.35 -4.34 -11.75
C GLY A 497 -0.57 -5.03 -10.74
N CYS A 498 -1.73 -4.43 -10.48
CA CYS A 498 -2.65 -4.86 -9.43
C CYS A 498 -3.16 -6.30 -9.60
N THR A 499 -3.34 -6.78 -10.84
CA THR A 499 -3.67 -8.17 -11.16
C THR A 499 -4.76 -8.77 -10.25
N THR A 500 -4.49 -9.91 -9.60
CA THR A 500 -5.43 -10.62 -8.72
C THR A 500 -5.93 -9.77 -7.55
N CYS A 501 -5.15 -8.79 -7.06
CA CYS A 501 -5.58 -7.92 -5.95
C CYS A 501 -6.86 -7.12 -6.29
N ILE A 502 -6.97 -6.63 -7.53
CA ILE A 502 -8.14 -5.88 -7.99
C ILE A 502 -9.23 -6.77 -8.61
N GLY A 503 -9.00 -8.08 -8.70
CA GLY A 503 -9.90 -9.03 -9.37
C GLY A 503 -9.54 -9.31 -10.83
N ASN A 504 -8.45 -8.75 -11.34
CA ASN A 504 -7.90 -9.07 -12.67
C ASN A 504 -7.14 -10.41 -12.65
N SER A 505 -7.75 -11.43 -12.04
CA SER A 505 -7.15 -12.75 -11.85
C SER A 505 -7.13 -13.60 -13.12
N GLY A 506 -7.77 -13.15 -14.21
CA GLY A 506 -7.96 -13.90 -15.45
C GLY A 506 -8.74 -15.22 -15.27
N PRO A 507 -8.88 -16.04 -16.31
CA PRO A 507 -9.66 -17.28 -16.26
C PRO A 507 -8.96 -18.40 -15.48
N LEU A 508 -9.73 -19.27 -14.83
CA LEU A 508 -9.26 -20.60 -14.42
C LEU A 508 -9.23 -21.55 -15.64
N PRO A 509 -8.40 -22.61 -15.63
CA PRO A 509 -8.49 -23.66 -16.64
C PRO A 509 -9.91 -24.21 -16.77
N ASP A 510 -10.39 -24.39 -18.01
CA ASP A 510 -11.80 -24.73 -18.29
C ASP A 510 -12.28 -25.96 -17.53
N ALA A 511 -11.47 -27.02 -17.48
CA ALA A 511 -11.80 -28.26 -16.77
C ALA A 511 -12.01 -28.04 -15.26
N ILE A 512 -11.20 -27.16 -14.65
CA ILE A 512 -11.31 -26.81 -13.24
C ILE A 512 -12.53 -25.91 -13.03
N GLY A 513 -12.72 -24.92 -13.89
CA GLY A 513 -13.86 -24.01 -13.84
C GLY A 513 -15.20 -24.74 -13.96
N ALA A 514 -15.31 -25.68 -14.90
CA ALA A 514 -16.48 -26.55 -15.08
C ALA A 514 -16.71 -27.43 -13.84
N ALA A 515 -15.65 -28.08 -13.32
CA ALA A 515 -15.77 -28.91 -12.13
C ALA A 515 -16.32 -28.14 -10.92
N ILE A 516 -15.85 -26.90 -10.70
CA ILE A 516 -16.34 -26.03 -9.62
C ILE A 516 -17.82 -25.67 -9.84
N LYS A 517 -18.15 -25.19 -11.04
CA LYS A 517 -19.49 -24.68 -11.37
C LYS A 517 -20.54 -25.78 -11.36
N ASP A 518 -20.28 -26.88 -12.07
CA ASP A 518 -21.27 -27.94 -12.31
C ASP A 518 -21.56 -28.76 -11.05
N ASN A 519 -20.62 -28.78 -10.10
CA ASN A 519 -20.76 -29.52 -8.84
C ASN A 519 -21.00 -28.63 -7.62
N ASN A 520 -21.06 -27.30 -7.83
CA ASN A 520 -21.21 -26.28 -6.79
C ASN A 520 -20.15 -26.41 -5.67
N LEU A 521 -18.88 -26.58 -6.05
CA LEU A 521 -17.78 -26.67 -5.09
C LEU A 521 -17.46 -25.29 -4.50
N ILE A 522 -17.09 -25.27 -3.21
CA ILE A 522 -16.58 -24.05 -2.56
C ILE A 522 -15.07 -23.99 -2.83
N ALA A 523 -14.71 -23.38 -3.96
CA ALA A 523 -13.32 -23.12 -4.32
C ALA A 523 -12.74 -21.96 -3.51
N VAL A 524 -11.43 -22.02 -3.25
CA VAL A 524 -10.69 -21.09 -2.40
C VAL A 524 -9.62 -20.33 -3.19
N ALA A 525 -9.46 -19.04 -2.92
CA ALA A 525 -8.28 -18.27 -3.29
C ALA A 525 -7.50 -17.86 -2.04
N VAL A 526 -6.18 -17.94 -2.10
CA VAL A 526 -5.27 -17.38 -1.10
C VAL A 526 -4.39 -16.35 -1.78
N LEU A 527 -4.37 -15.12 -1.27
CA LEU A 527 -3.61 -14.03 -1.89
C LEU A 527 -2.95 -13.12 -0.87
N SER A 528 -1.84 -12.50 -1.25
CA SER A 528 -1.17 -11.46 -0.45
C SER A 528 -1.77 -10.07 -0.67
N GLY A 529 -3.08 -10.01 -0.87
CA GLY A 529 -3.83 -8.76 -1.05
C GLY A 529 -4.28 -8.11 0.27
N ASN A 530 -5.18 -7.14 0.14
CA ASN A 530 -5.82 -6.45 1.27
C ASN A 530 -7.36 -6.57 1.27
N ARG A 531 -7.97 -7.03 0.18
CA ARG A 531 -9.43 -7.26 0.06
C ARG A 531 -9.74 -8.68 -0.37
N ASN A 532 -10.79 -9.25 0.21
CA ASN A 532 -11.21 -10.63 0.01
C ASN A 532 -12.75 -10.77 -0.02
N PHE A 533 -13.46 -9.70 -0.40
CA PHE A 533 -14.92 -9.74 -0.57
C PHE A 533 -15.34 -10.81 -1.58
N GLU A 534 -16.46 -11.47 -1.33
CA GLU A 534 -17.02 -12.48 -2.23
C GLU A 534 -17.26 -11.88 -3.63
N GLY A 535 -16.84 -12.59 -4.68
CA GLY A 535 -16.92 -12.13 -6.07
C GLY A 535 -15.86 -11.10 -6.49
N ARG A 536 -15.07 -10.55 -5.57
CA ARG A 536 -14.00 -9.57 -5.91
C ARG A 536 -12.80 -10.21 -6.58
N ILE A 537 -12.37 -11.39 -6.12
CA ILE A 537 -11.11 -12.01 -6.56
C ILE A 537 -11.28 -12.76 -7.87
N HIS A 538 -12.26 -13.67 -7.95
CA HIS A 538 -12.59 -14.43 -9.14
C HIS A 538 -14.05 -14.90 -9.04
N PRO A 539 -14.84 -14.90 -10.14
CA PRO A 539 -16.27 -15.23 -10.10
C PRO A 539 -16.59 -16.67 -9.65
N LEU A 540 -15.66 -17.61 -9.86
CA LEU A 540 -15.82 -19.01 -9.43
C LEU A 540 -15.28 -19.29 -8.00
N VAL A 541 -14.77 -18.28 -7.29
CA VAL A 541 -14.21 -18.45 -5.94
C VAL A 541 -15.15 -17.82 -4.91
N ARG A 542 -15.60 -18.65 -3.96
CA ARG A 542 -16.55 -18.24 -2.90
C ARG A 542 -15.89 -17.96 -1.56
N ALA A 543 -14.65 -18.40 -1.37
CA ALA A 543 -13.88 -18.17 -0.16
C ALA A 543 -12.48 -17.62 -0.49
N ASN A 544 -12.14 -16.46 0.07
CA ASN A 544 -10.91 -15.76 -0.22
C ASN A 544 -10.16 -15.47 1.08
N TYR A 545 -8.88 -15.82 1.14
CA TYR A 545 -8.03 -15.63 2.31
C TYR A 545 -6.86 -14.70 1.99
N LEU A 546 -6.72 -13.66 2.83
CA LEU A 546 -5.54 -12.82 2.86
C LEU A 546 -4.46 -13.50 3.70
N ALA A 547 -3.25 -13.60 3.18
CA ALA A 547 -2.14 -14.25 3.86
C ALA A 547 -0.80 -13.63 3.44
N SER A 548 0.25 -13.83 4.23
CA SER A 548 1.60 -13.39 3.86
C SER A 548 2.08 -14.12 2.59
N PRO A 549 2.96 -13.53 1.77
CA PRO A 549 3.51 -14.22 0.59
C PRO A 549 4.09 -15.62 0.87
N PRO A 550 4.81 -15.89 1.97
CA PRO A 550 5.22 -17.26 2.32
C PRO A 550 4.03 -18.21 2.57
N LEU A 551 2.96 -17.74 3.24
CA LEU A 551 1.75 -18.54 3.43
C LEU A 551 1.00 -18.80 2.12
N VAL A 552 1.00 -17.86 1.17
CA VAL A 552 0.46 -18.10 -0.18
C VAL A 552 1.17 -19.29 -0.84
N VAL A 553 2.50 -19.36 -0.76
CA VAL A 553 3.28 -20.50 -1.26
C VAL A 553 2.93 -21.78 -0.51
N ALA A 554 2.82 -21.74 0.83
CA ALA A 554 2.45 -22.90 1.64
C ALA A 554 1.06 -23.46 1.28
N TYR A 555 0.05 -22.59 1.10
CA TYR A 555 -1.28 -23.02 0.67
C TYR A 555 -1.33 -23.50 -0.77
N ALA A 556 -0.45 -23.00 -1.66
CA ALA A 556 -0.31 -23.55 -3.01
C ALA A 556 0.25 -24.98 -2.99
N LEU A 557 1.24 -25.25 -2.14
CA LEU A 557 1.80 -26.59 -1.94
C LEU A 557 0.77 -27.56 -1.36
N ALA A 558 0.02 -27.12 -0.34
CA ALA A 558 -1.06 -27.91 0.25
C ALA A 558 -2.21 -28.14 -0.75
N GLY A 559 -2.56 -27.13 -1.56
CA GLY A 559 -3.64 -27.13 -2.53
C GLY A 559 -5.05 -27.14 -1.94
N ARG A 560 -5.19 -26.96 -0.62
CA ARG A 560 -6.46 -26.98 0.11
C ARG A 560 -6.43 -26.11 1.37
N MET A 561 -7.58 -25.62 1.79
CA MET A 561 -7.76 -24.73 2.95
C MET A 561 -8.10 -25.48 4.25
N ASP A 562 -8.69 -26.67 4.15
CA ASP A 562 -9.07 -27.55 5.26
C ASP A 562 -7.90 -28.42 5.77
N LEU A 563 -6.72 -27.80 5.89
CA LEU A 563 -5.48 -28.38 6.40
C LEU A 563 -4.93 -27.48 7.52
N ASP A 564 -4.59 -28.05 8.67
CA ASP A 564 -3.86 -27.33 9.71
C ASP A 564 -2.37 -27.33 9.38
N LEU A 565 -1.88 -26.24 8.77
CA LEU A 565 -0.48 -26.08 8.38
C LEU A 565 0.50 -26.14 9.56
N THR A 566 0.02 -26.01 10.80
CA THR A 566 0.87 -26.02 12.00
C THR A 566 1.15 -27.43 12.52
N SER A 567 0.26 -28.39 12.23
CA SER A 567 0.35 -29.77 12.73
C SER A 567 0.31 -30.86 11.67
N GLU A 568 -0.20 -30.58 10.48
CA GLU A 568 -0.34 -31.54 9.38
C GLU A 568 0.75 -31.30 8.31
N PRO A 569 1.25 -32.36 7.65
CA PRO A 569 2.29 -32.22 6.62
C PRO A 569 1.73 -31.58 5.34
N LEU A 570 2.56 -30.79 4.66
CA LEU A 570 2.28 -30.21 3.34
C LEU A 570 2.32 -31.26 2.22
N GLY A 571 3.14 -32.28 2.42
CA GLY A 571 3.38 -33.38 1.49
C GLY A 571 4.50 -34.28 2.01
N ASN A 572 4.96 -35.19 1.16
CA ASN A 572 6.10 -36.04 1.45
C ASN A 572 7.29 -35.63 0.57
N ASP A 573 8.50 -35.78 1.10
CA ASP A 573 9.71 -35.63 0.32
C ASP A 573 9.94 -36.80 -0.65
N SER A 574 11.00 -36.72 -1.45
CA SER A 574 11.37 -37.79 -2.41
C SER A 574 11.67 -39.14 -1.76
N ALA A 575 11.90 -39.19 -0.44
CA ALA A 575 12.09 -40.42 0.34
C ALA A 575 10.81 -40.89 1.05
N GLY A 576 9.68 -40.21 0.81
CA GLY A 576 8.38 -40.53 1.41
C GLY A 576 8.20 -40.00 2.84
N LYS A 577 9.11 -39.17 3.37
CA LYS A 577 9.00 -38.62 4.72
C LYS A 577 8.10 -37.38 4.72
N PRO A 578 7.20 -37.23 5.72
CA PRO A 578 6.34 -36.04 5.81
C PRO A 578 7.17 -34.76 6.00
N VAL A 579 6.82 -33.73 5.24
CA VAL A 579 7.39 -32.39 5.32
C VAL A 579 6.36 -31.43 5.89
N TYR A 580 6.66 -30.81 7.02
CA TYR A 580 5.80 -29.86 7.72
C TYR A 580 6.18 -28.42 7.36
N LEU A 581 5.26 -27.47 7.58
CA LEU A 581 5.53 -26.05 7.36
C LEU A 581 6.79 -25.58 8.11
N LYS A 582 6.92 -25.97 9.38
CA LYS A 582 8.09 -25.64 10.21
C LYS A 582 9.43 -26.13 9.64
N ASP A 583 9.43 -27.16 8.81
CA ASP A 583 10.66 -27.71 8.22
C ASP A 583 11.19 -26.85 7.07
N ILE A 584 10.33 -26.04 6.46
CA ILE A 584 10.63 -25.22 5.28
C ILE A 584 10.39 -23.72 5.52
N TRP A 585 9.88 -23.32 6.68
CA TRP A 585 9.70 -21.93 7.03
C TRP A 585 11.07 -21.24 7.19
N PRO A 586 11.29 -20.08 6.55
CA PRO A 586 12.54 -19.35 6.72
C PRO A 586 12.60 -18.69 8.09
N THR A 587 13.77 -18.75 8.72
CA THR A 587 14.04 -18.04 9.98
C THR A 587 14.22 -16.54 9.73
N PRO A 588 13.98 -15.68 10.73
CA PRO A 588 14.25 -14.25 10.60
C PRO A 588 15.69 -13.93 10.16
N GLN A 589 16.67 -14.69 10.66
CA GLN A 589 18.09 -14.51 10.33
C GLN A 589 18.39 -14.87 8.87
N GLU A 590 17.76 -15.92 8.32
CA GLU A 590 17.89 -16.26 6.90
C GLU A 590 17.31 -15.16 6.00
N ILE A 591 16.17 -14.59 6.38
CA ILE A 591 15.52 -13.50 5.64
C ILE A 591 16.40 -12.25 5.68
N GLU A 592 16.84 -11.83 6.87
CA GLU A 592 17.68 -10.64 7.05
C GLU A 592 19.02 -10.76 6.29
N ALA A 593 19.68 -11.92 6.39
CA ALA A 593 20.92 -12.18 5.65
C ALA A 593 20.69 -12.11 4.13
N THR A 594 19.57 -12.66 3.65
CA THR A 594 19.22 -12.61 2.23
C THR A 594 18.96 -11.17 1.79
N VAL A 595 18.13 -10.40 2.52
CA VAL A 595 17.85 -8.98 2.26
C VAL A 595 19.15 -8.19 2.13
N ARG A 596 20.05 -8.33 3.12
CA ARG A 596 21.34 -7.62 3.15
C ARG A 596 22.23 -7.96 1.95
N SER A 597 22.14 -9.19 1.45
CA SER A 597 22.99 -9.67 0.35
C SER A 597 22.43 -9.38 -1.05
N SER A 598 21.12 -9.19 -1.20
CA SER A 598 20.47 -9.17 -2.52
C SER A 598 19.71 -7.88 -2.85
N VAL A 599 19.35 -7.09 -1.84
CA VAL A 599 18.63 -5.81 -2.03
C VAL A 599 19.63 -4.66 -1.88
N SER A 600 19.69 -3.79 -2.88
CA SER A 600 20.71 -2.73 -2.95
C SER A 600 20.17 -1.44 -3.54
N THR A 601 20.73 -0.31 -3.11
CA THR A 601 20.43 1.02 -3.65
C THR A 601 20.63 1.10 -5.16
N ALA A 602 21.61 0.38 -5.71
CA ALA A 602 21.87 0.34 -7.15
C ALA A 602 20.68 -0.20 -7.97
N GLN A 603 19.89 -1.13 -7.42
CA GLN A 603 18.68 -1.62 -8.08
C GLN A 603 17.61 -0.51 -8.17
N TYR A 604 17.42 0.27 -7.11
CA TYR A 604 16.51 1.42 -7.14
C TYR A 604 16.99 2.49 -8.12
N SER A 605 18.28 2.84 -8.10
CA SER A 605 18.87 3.77 -9.08
C SER A 605 18.69 3.29 -10.52
N LYS A 606 18.84 1.99 -10.79
CA LYS A 606 18.64 1.41 -12.14
C LYS A 606 17.20 1.54 -12.62
N GLN A 607 16.22 1.34 -11.73
CA GLN A 607 14.81 1.32 -12.12
C GLN A 607 14.16 2.71 -12.16
N TYR A 608 14.70 3.67 -11.40
CA TYR A 608 14.08 5.00 -11.21
C TYR A 608 14.96 6.20 -11.58
N GLY A 609 16.26 5.99 -11.77
CA GLY A 609 17.27 7.04 -12.00
C GLY A 609 17.50 7.42 -13.46
#